data_AF-A0A061RIW6-F1
#
_entry.id   AF-A0A061RIW6-F1
#
_cell.length_a   1.000
_cell.length_b   1.000
_cell.length_c   1.000
_cell.angle_alpha   90.00
_cell.angle_beta   90.00
_cell.angle_gamma   90.00
#
_symmetry.space_group_name_H-M   'P 1'
#
loop_
_entity.id
_entity.type
_entity.pdbx_description
1 polymer ?
#
loop_
_entity_poly.entity_id
_entity_poly.type
_entity_poly.pdbx_seq_one_letter_code
_entity_poly.pdbx_strand_id
1 'polypeptide(L)'
;MPALVRCDEPAARGECLAQALRYVEFAIHELGCDDSALHNLAVSLYSSQGDEAELISYLSRAKGPLGRPLYDQKFALRLARERNRERACVQLLSDMGMFQDATALALRVDVELAKEVAERPEDDPPMRRKLWLAVARHVIDAGEEGGDSQAARIRQAVAFLKETSGLLKIEDILPFFPDFVRIDEFKDAICSSLEEYNRQIDHLRDEMDSATEIADVLRKDLAAVEKSCAVVDVNMPCERCRRPLSKGPPPSAGPSGGCLSPFYVFPCRSVFHSTCLAEEVSELVGESKRLRIRQLMERLAATPTGAETAAANNGLAPRDAVVSVLQQLEDLIAAECPRCGEVVIRLLEKPLIQDGEEEIASWAVAG
;
A
#
# COMPACT_ATOMS: atom_id res chain seq x y z
N MET A 1 -1.11 6.15 56.32
CA MET A 1 0.12 5.35 56.15
C MET A 1 0.64 4.72 57.47
N PRO A 2 -0.03 3.71 58.08
CA PRO A 2 0.61 2.89 59.13
C PRO A 2 0.82 1.41 58.78
N ALA A 3 0.18 0.89 57.73
CA ALA A 3 0.23 -0.54 57.39
C ALA A 3 1.47 -0.94 56.55
N LEU A 4 2.05 -0.03 55.76
CA LEU A 4 3.21 -0.31 54.90
C LEU A 4 4.52 -0.53 55.67
N VAL A 5 4.58 -0.10 56.94
CA VAL A 5 5.79 -0.21 57.80
C VAL A 5 5.84 -1.56 58.54
N ARG A 6 4.75 -2.34 58.55
CA ARG A 6 4.70 -3.65 59.23
C ARG A 6 5.07 -4.84 58.35
N CYS A 7 5.54 -4.60 57.12
CA CYS A 7 5.90 -5.63 56.15
C CYS A 7 7.18 -6.42 56.48
N ASP A 8 7.81 -6.23 57.64
CA ASP A 8 8.99 -7.02 58.05
C ASP A 8 8.63 -8.29 58.84
N GLU A 9 7.39 -8.47 59.30
CA GLU A 9 6.95 -9.67 60.00
C GLU A 9 6.31 -10.69 59.03
N PRO A 10 6.82 -11.94 58.92
CA PRO A 10 6.43 -12.89 57.88
C PRO A 10 4.97 -13.38 57.96
N ALA A 11 4.34 -13.34 59.14
CA ALA A 11 2.94 -13.71 59.33
C ALA A 11 1.96 -12.57 59.00
N ALA A 12 2.37 -11.31 59.21
CA ALA A 12 1.57 -10.13 58.88
C ALA A 12 1.76 -9.68 57.42
N ARG A 13 2.80 -10.17 56.73
CA ARG A 13 3.07 -9.89 55.31
C ARG A 13 1.87 -10.21 54.42
N GLY A 14 1.22 -11.36 54.58
CA GLY A 14 0.09 -11.74 53.72
C GLY A 14 -1.11 -10.77 53.82
N GLU A 15 -1.52 -10.44 55.03
CA GLU A 15 -2.64 -9.52 55.28
C GLU A 15 -2.29 -8.07 54.93
N CYS A 16 -1.06 -7.63 55.21
CA CYS A 16 -0.57 -6.30 54.82
C CYS A 16 -0.44 -6.18 53.30
N LEU A 17 0.01 -7.22 52.60
CA LEU A 17 0.07 -7.27 51.14
C LEU A 17 -1.34 -7.22 50.52
N ALA A 18 -2.30 -7.93 51.10
CA ALA A 18 -3.70 -7.90 50.65
C ALA A 18 -4.35 -6.52 50.87
N GLN A 19 -4.10 -5.87 52.02
CA GLN A 19 -4.57 -4.51 52.27
C GLN A 19 -3.86 -3.47 51.41
N ALA A 20 -2.56 -3.65 51.14
CA ALA A 20 -1.82 -2.80 50.21
C ALA A 20 -2.35 -2.95 48.78
N LEU A 21 -2.67 -4.17 48.33
CA LEU A 21 -3.28 -4.41 47.03
C LEU A 21 -4.65 -3.77 46.91
N ARG A 22 -5.52 -3.92 47.92
CA ARG A 22 -6.83 -3.24 47.93
C ARG A 22 -6.71 -1.71 47.84
N TYR A 23 -5.72 -1.15 48.53
CA TYR A 23 -5.45 0.29 48.45
C TYR A 23 -4.94 0.70 47.07
N VAL A 24 -4.03 -0.09 46.48
CA VAL A 24 -3.51 0.15 45.13
C VAL A 24 -4.59 -0.01 44.07
N GLU A 25 -5.45 -1.03 44.17
CA GLU A 25 -6.61 -1.20 43.30
C GLU A 25 -7.59 -0.03 43.42
N PHE A 26 -7.88 0.42 44.63
CA PHE A 26 -8.68 1.63 44.85
C PHE A 26 -8.03 2.87 44.23
N ALA A 27 -6.71 3.03 44.39
CA ALA A 27 -5.96 4.16 43.82
C ALA A 27 -5.93 4.14 42.28
N ILE A 28 -5.93 2.96 41.68
CA ILE A 28 -5.94 2.80 40.22
C ILE A 28 -7.36 2.98 39.66
N HIS A 29 -8.37 2.35 40.27
CA HIS A 29 -9.74 2.33 39.74
C HIS A 29 -10.58 3.56 40.10
N GLU A 30 -10.50 4.05 41.34
CA GLU A 30 -11.35 5.17 41.79
C GLU A 30 -10.65 6.53 41.72
N LEU A 31 -9.34 6.57 41.94
CA LEU A 31 -8.57 7.82 41.90
C LEU A 31 -7.92 8.10 40.53
N GLY A 32 -7.90 7.11 39.61
CA GLY A 32 -7.38 7.27 38.24
C GLY A 32 -5.92 7.75 38.18
N CYS A 33 -5.08 7.32 39.13
CA CYS A 33 -3.69 7.76 39.20
C CYS A 33 -2.81 6.97 38.21
N ASP A 34 -2.29 7.66 37.19
CA ASP A 34 -1.39 7.11 36.15
C ASP A 34 0.10 7.08 36.57
N ASP A 35 0.41 7.21 37.86
CA ASP A 35 1.80 7.28 38.32
C ASP A 35 2.50 5.92 38.16
N SER A 36 3.63 5.92 37.45
CA SER A 36 4.44 4.73 37.22
C SER A 36 4.92 4.08 38.51
N ALA A 37 5.15 4.84 39.58
CA ALA A 37 5.53 4.30 40.88
C ALA A 37 4.42 3.41 41.50
N LEU A 38 3.15 3.81 41.36
CA LEU A 38 2.02 3.03 41.85
C LEU A 38 1.85 1.74 41.05
N HIS A 39 2.00 1.82 39.73
CA HIS A 39 1.93 0.63 38.89
C HIS A 39 3.11 -0.33 39.12
N ASN A 40 4.33 0.18 39.36
CA ASN A 40 5.48 -0.64 39.71
C ASN A 40 5.30 -1.31 41.08
N LEU A 41 4.71 -0.61 42.05
CA LEU A 41 4.34 -1.19 43.34
C LEU A 41 3.29 -2.29 43.14
N ALA A 42 2.26 -2.05 42.34
CA ALA A 42 1.25 -3.05 42.01
C ALA A 42 1.88 -4.31 41.41
N VAL A 43 2.75 -4.19 40.41
CA VAL A 43 3.48 -5.32 39.81
C VAL A 43 4.29 -6.07 40.89
N SER A 44 4.92 -5.35 41.83
CA SER A 44 5.68 -5.98 42.90
C SER A 44 4.82 -6.76 43.90
N LEU A 45 3.60 -6.29 44.14
CA LEU A 45 2.62 -6.95 45.01
C LEU A 45 2.00 -8.16 44.30
N TYR A 46 1.54 -8.01 43.05
CA TYR A 46 0.96 -9.11 42.28
C TYR A 46 1.97 -10.22 41.98
N SER A 47 3.23 -9.89 41.73
CA SER A 47 4.25 -10.93 41.56
C SER A 47 4.66 -11.61 42.88
N SER A 48 4.28 -11.04 44.04
CA SER A 48 4.45 -11.68 45.36
C SER A 48 3.30 -12.63 45.68
N GLN A 49 2.11 -12.38 45.11
CA GLN A 49 0.95 -13.28 45.16
C GLN A 49 1.25 -14.57 44.40
N GLY A 50 0.75 -15.71 44.88
CA GLY A 50 1.03 -17.03 44.29
C GLY A 50 0.46 -17.23 42.88
N ASP A 51 -0.57 -16.48 42.49
CA ASP A 51 -1.27 -16.69 41.22
C ASP A 51 -0.67 -15.85 40.07
N GLU A 52 -0.32 -16.51 38.96
CA GLU A 52 0.15 -15.86 37.74
C GLU A 52 -0.99 -15.22 36.94
N ALA A 53 -2.21 -15.73 37.05
CA ALA A 53 -3.34 -15.26 36.26
C ALA A 53 -3.73 -13.82 36.63
N GLU A 54 -3.70 -13.49 37.92
CA GLU A 54 -3.98 -12.14 38.41
C GLU A 54 -2.92 -11.14 37.93
N LEU A 55 -1.65 -11.55 37.91
CA LEU A 55 -0.56 -10.74 37.39
C LEU A 55 -0.73 -10.48 35.88
N ILE A 56 -1.06 -11.52 35.10
CA ILE A 56 -1.27 -11.38 33.64
C ILE A 56 -2.47 -10.48 33.34
N SER A 57 -3.58 -10.65 34.08
CA SER A 57 -4.77 -9.81 33.98
C SER A 57 -4.46 -8.34 34.33
N TYR A 58 -3.63 -8.13 35.34
CA TYR A 58 -3.18 -6.79 35.68
C TYR A 58 -2.28 -6.18 34.59
N LEU A 59 -1.30 -6.93 34.07
CA LEU A 59 -0.37 -6.47 33.04
C LEU A 59 -1.07 -6.12 31.72
N SER A 60 -2.13 -6.85 31.35
CA SER A 60 -2.93 -6.55 30.16
C SER A 60 -3.80 -5.30 30.34
N ARG A 61 -4.35 -5.09 31.54
CA ARG A 61 -5.17 -3.92 31.88
C ARG A 61 -4.37 -2.65 32.16
N ALA A 62 -3.15 -2.77 32.68
CA ALA A 62 -2.29 -1.64 33.05
C ALA A 62 -1.59 -0.99 31.84
N LYS A 63 -2.35 -0.74 30.77
CA LYS A 63 -1.93 -0.03 29.55
C LYS A 63 -2.68 1.30 29.49
N GLY A 64 -1.95 2.39 29.27
CA GLY A 64 -2.51 3.72 29.13
C GLY A 64 -3.28 3.91 27.81
N PRO A 65 -3.86 5.10 27.58
CA PRO A 65 -4.71 5.40 26.41
C PRO A 65 -4.01 5.28 25.05
N LEU A 66 -2.67 5.32 25.04
CA LEU A 66 -1.81 5.13 23.86
C LEU A 66 -1.29 3.69 23.72
N GLY A 67 -1.81 2.74 24.48
CA GLY A 67 -1.34 1.34 24.50
C GLY A 67 0.03 1.14 25.15
N ARG A 68 0.66 2.21 25.68
CA ARG A 68 1.91 2.12 26.44
C ARG A 68 1.63 1.64 27.86
N PRO A 69 2.39 0.67 28.39
CA PRO A 69 2.24 0.26 29.78
C PRO A 69 2.58 1.41 30.72
N LEU A 70 1.78 1.55 31.78
CA LEU A 70 1.97 2.58 32.80
C LEU A 70 3.08 2.20 33.80
N TYR A 71 3.55 0.94 33.77
CA TYR A 71 4.66 0.42 34.56
C TYR A 71 5.98 0.40 33.78
N ASP A 72 7.10 0.38 34.50
CA ASP A 72 8.41 0.10 33.89
C ASP A 72 8.50 -1.38 33.52
N GLN A 73 8.42 -1.65 32.22
CA GLN A 73 8.49 -3.01 31.67
C GLN A 73 9.79 -3.73 32.08
N LYS A 74 10.94 -3.01 32.16
CA LYS A 74 12.24 -3.63 32.49
C LYS A 74 12.29 -4.06 33.95
N PHE A 75 11.71 -3.27 34.83
CA PHE A 75 11.55 -3.62 36.24
C PHE A 75 10.63 -4.83 36.39
N ALA A 76 9.48 -4.82 35.72
CA ALA A 76 8.52 -5.93 35.74
C ALA A 76 9.15 -7.25 35.26
N LEU A 77 9.93 -7.22 34.17
CA LEU A 77 10.60 -8.41 33.63
C LEU A 77 11.65 -8.97 34.59
N ARG A 78 12.47 -8.10 35.20
CA ARG A 78 13.47 -8.53 36.19
C ARG A 78 12.80 -9.24 37.35
N LEU A 79 11.72 -8.65 37.87
CA LEU A 79 11.00 -9.20 39.00
C LEU A 79 10.29 -10.51 38.67
N ALA A 80 9.68 -10.61 37.48
CA ALA A 80 9.06 -11.85 37.01
C ALA A 80 10.09 -12.98 36.87
N ARG A 81 11.31 -12.68 36.41
CA ARG A 81 12.41 -13.65 36.29
C ARG A 81 12.97 -14.09 37.64
N GLU A 82 13.13 -13.17 38.59
CA GLU A 82 13.58 -13.49 39.96
C GLU A 82 12.60 -14.42 40.70
N ARG A 83 11.31 -14.32 40.36
CA ARG A 83 10.23 -15.08 41.01
C ARG A 83 9.75 -16.29 40.19
N ASN A 84 10.47 -16.64 39.13
CA ASN A 84 10.17 -17.76 38.23
C ASN A 84 8.75 -17.75 37.65
N ARG A 85 8.22 -16.57 37.29
CA ARG A 85 6.90 -16.44 36.66
C ARG A 85 7.00 -16.45 35.15
N GLU A 86 7.12 -17.64 34.56
CA GLU A 86 7.49 -17.81 33.16
C GLU A 86 6.40 -17.32 32.19
N ARG A 87 5.12 -17.57 32.47
CA ARG A 87 4.00 -17.08 31.62
C ARG A 87 3.91 -15.56 31.59
N ALA A 88 4.10 -14.93 32.75
CA ALA A 88 4.15 -13.47 32.84
C ALA A 88 5.38 -12.90 32.10
N CYS A 89 6.54 -13.57 32.16
CA CYS A 89 7.72 -13.20 31.39
C CYS A 89 7.46 -13.23 29.88
N VAL A 90 6.78 -14.27 29.37
CA VAL A 90 6.44 -14.39 27.94
C VAL A 90 5.55 -13.24 27.49
N GLN A 91 4.53 -12.89 28.27
CA GLN A 91 3.65 -11.77 27.95
C GLN A 91 4.40 -10.43 27.97
N LEU A 92 5.24 -10.18 28.98
CA LEU A 92 6.06 -8.97 29.07
C LEU A 92 7.04 -8.84 27.91
N LEU A 93 7.70 -9.93 27.52
CA LEU A 93 8.62 -9.94 26.38
C LEU A 93 7.89 -9.72 25.05
N SER A 94 6.68 -10.27 24.91
CA SER A 94 5.81 -10.01 23.76
C SER A 94 5.41 -8.53 23.69
N ASP A 95 5.04 -7.92 24.82
CA ASP A 95 4.70 -6.49 24.92
C ASP A 95 5.92 -5.57 24.67
N MET A 96 7.15 -6.05 24.89
CA MET A 96 8.39 -5.36 24.52
C MET A 96 8.80 -5.55 23.04
N GLY A 97 8.15 -6.46 22.31
CA GLY A 97 8.51 -6.84 20.93
C GLY A 97 9.70 -7.80 20.83
N MET A 98 10.14 -8.41 21.93
CA MET A 98 11.25 -9.37 21.96
C MET A 98 10.75 -10.81 21.75
N PHE A 99 10.19 -11.10 20.58
CA PHE A 99 9.50 -12.36 20.31
C PHE A 99 10.40 -13.61 20.30
N GLN A 100 11.69 -13.47 19.98
CA GLN A 100 12.64 -14.60 19.97
C GLN A 100 12.85 -15.17 21.39
N ASP A 101 13.14 -14.29 22.34
CA ASP A 101 13.32 -14.67 23.75
C ASP A 101 11.99 -15.11 24.36
N ALA A 102 10.88 -14.45 23.99
CA ALA A 102 9.53 -14.84 24.41
C ALA A 102 9.20 -16.27 23.98
N THR A 103 9.46 -16.62 22.71
CA THR A 103 9.19 -17.96 22.18
C THR A 103 10.09 -19.01 22.84
N ALA A 104 11.37 -18.71 23.07
CA ALA A 104 12.28 -19.63 23.76
C ALA A 104 11.86 -19.93 25.21
N LEU A 105 11.28 -18.96 25.91
CA LEU A 105 10.70 -19.17 27.24
C LEU A 105 9.34 -19.86 27.17
N ALA A 106 8.50 -19.51 26.19
CA ALA A 106 7.19 -20.14 26.00
C ALA A 106 7.34 -21.65 25.74
N LEU A 107 8.30 -22.05 24.92
CA LEU A 107 8.59 -23.47 24.63
C LEU A 107 8.91 -24.31 25.87
N ARG A 108 9.41 -23.70 26.96
CA ARG A 108 9.67 -24.42 28.23
C ARG A 108 8.41 -24.65 29.05
N VAL A 109 7.41 -23.79 28.88
CA VAL A 109 6.15 -23.81 29.62
C VAL A 109 5.11 -24.63 28.87
N ASP A 110 4.81 -24.23 27.64
CA ASP A 110 3.75 -24.79 26.82
C ASP A 110 3.98 -24.50 25.33
N VAL A 111 3.82 -25.53 24.50
CA VAL A 111 3.93 -25.42 23.04
C VAL A 111 2.76 -24.59 22.47
N GLU A 112 1.57 -24.66 23.07
CA GLU A 112 0.41 -23.88 22.61
C GLU A 112 0.64 -22.37 22.79
N LEU A 113 1.20 -21.97 23.94
CA LEU A 113 1.59 -20.58 24.19
C LEU A 113 2.67 -20.11 23.21
N ALA A 114 3.60 -20.99 22.84
CA ALA A 114 4.63 -20.66 21.85
C ALA A 114 4.02 -20.42 20.45
N LYS A 115 2.97 -21.15 20.06
CA LYS A 115 2.23 -20.91 18.81
C LYS A 115 1.53 -19.54 18.84
N GLU A 116 0.88 -19.19 19.95
CA GLU A 116 0.23 -17.87 20.10
C GLU A 116 1.23 -16.71 19.98
N VAL A 117 2.40 -16.85 20.62
CA VAL A 117 3.47 -15.84 20.56
C VAL A 117 4.08 -15.74 19.15
N ALA A 118 4.21 -16.87 18.45
CA ALA A 118 4.72 -16.91 17.09
C ALA A 118 3.77 -16.24 16.07
N GLU A 119 2.46 -16.21 16.34
CA GLU A 119 1.47 -15.60 15.44
C GLU A 119 1.33 -14.08 15.63
N ARG A 120 1.59 -13.56 16.85
CA ARG A 120 1.52 -12.12 17.18
C ARG A 120 2.29 -11.15 16.26
N PRO A 121 3.51 -11.46 15.76
CA PRO A 121 4.20 -10.59 14.83
C PRO A 121 3.61 -10.68 13.41
N GLU A 122 2.49 -9.99 13.18
CA GLU A 122 1.82 -9.90 11.87
C GLU A 122 2.65 -9.09 10.86
N ASP A 123 3.31 -8.02 11.32
CA ASP A 123 4.04 -7.06 10.48
C ASP A 123 5.33 -7.61 9.85
N ASP A 124 5.93 -8.66 10.44
CA ASP A 124 7.23 -9.20 10.04
C ASP A 124 7.14 -10.69 9.63
N PRO A 125 6.75 -11.01 8.38
CA PRO A 125 6.72 -12.38 7.87
C PRO A 125 8.05 -13.15 8.01
N PRO A 126 9.27 -12.57 7.82
CA PRO A 126 10.50 -13.32 8.01
C PRO A 126 10.76 -13.65 9.49
N MET A 127 10.32 -12.80 10.42
CA MET A 127 10.46 -13.09 11.85
C MET A 127 9.51 -14.19 12.27
N ARG A 128 8.23 -14.10 11.87
CA ARG A 128 7.21 -15.13 12.11
C ARG A 128 7.68 -16.50 11.60
N ARG A 129 8.24 -16.55 10.39
CA ARG A 129 8.85 -17.78 9.84
C ARG A 129 9.97 -18.34 10.72
N LYS A 130 10.87 -17.51 11.25
CA LYS A 130 11.94 -17.96 12.16
C LYS A 130 11.41 -18.50 13.48
N LEU A 131 10.39 -17.86 14.06
CA LEU A 131 9.77 -18.30 15.31
C LEU A 131 9.05 -19.64 15.12
N TRP A 132 8.24 -19.76 14.07
CA TRP A 132 7.57 -21.01 13.71
C TRP A 132 8.55 -22.16 13.42
N LEU A 133 9.69 -21.88 12.80
CA LEU A 133 10.78 -22.87 12.65
C LEU A 133 11.41 -23.28 13.98
N ALA A 134 11.59 -22.34 14.91
CA ALA A 134 12.10 -22.65 16.24
C ALA A 134 11.13 -23.52 17.05
N VAL A 135 9.82 -23.25 16.93
CA VAL A 135 8.76 -24.08 17.52
C VAL A 135 8.76 -25.47 16.86
N ALA A 136 8.80 -25.55 15.52
CA ALA A 136 8.84 -26.82 14.80
C ALA A 136 10.03 -27.69 15.21
N ARG A 137 11.22 -27.08 15.30
CA ARG A 137 12.43 -27.76 15.79
C ARG A 137 12.23 -28.34 17.18
N HIS A 138 11.68 -27.55 18.10
CA HIS A 138 11.46 -28.02 19.47
C HIS A 138 10.43 -29.15 19.55
N VAL A 139 9.36 -29.10 18.76
CA VAL A 139 8.36 -30.18 18.70
C VAL A 139 8.97 -31.48 18.16
N ILE A 140 9.87 -31.40 17.17
CA ILE A 140 10.54 -32.56 16.59
C ILE A 140 11.57 -33.15 17.56
N ASP A 141 12.36 -32.29 18.21
CA ASP A 141 13.39 -32.67 19.19
C ASP A 141 12.75 -33.26 20.47
N ALA A 142 11.68 -32.67 20.99
CA ALA A 142 10.97 -33.15 22.19
C ALA A 142 10.36 -34.54 22.00
N GLY A 143 9.92 -34.87 20.78
CA GLY A 143 9.45 -36.20 20.43
C GLY A 143 10.54 -37.29 20.48
N GLU A 144 11.83 -36.92 20.48
CA GLU A 144 12.94 -37.87 20.63
C GLU A 144 13.08 -38.37 22.06
N GLU A 145 12.84 -37.49 23.05
CA GLU A 145 12.93 -37.81 24.47
C GLU A 145 11.75 -38.67 24.95
N GLY A 146 10.58 -38.54 24.31
CA GLY A 146 9.36 -39.26 24.66
C GLY A 146 9.27 -40.72 24.19
N GLY A 147 10.25 -41.20 23.40
CA GLY A 147 10.23 -42.56 22.84
C GLY A 147 9.16 -42.77 21.76
N ASP A 148 8.61 -41.70 21.20
CA ASP A 148 7.58 -41.76 20.17
C ASP A 148 8.13 -42.34 18.87
N SER A 149 7.31 -43.19 18.23
CA SER A 149 7.63 -43.69 16.89
C SER A 149 7.88 -42.52 15.94
N GLN A 150 8.91 -42.62 15.10
CA GLN A 150 9.27 -41.59 14.10
C GLN A 150 8.08 -41.17 13.23
N ALA A 151 7.16 -42.11 12.95
CA ALA A 151 5.91 -41.87 12.25
C ALA A 151 4.95 -40.91 12.97
N ALA A 152 4.92 -40.93 14.31
CA ALA A 152 4.12 -39.99 15.09
C ALA A 152 4.68 -38.57 15.00
N ARG A 153 6.01 -38.42 15.06
CA ARG A 153 6.69 -37.13 14.88
C ARG A 153 6.41 -36.51 13.52
N ILE A 154 6.45 -37.34 12.46
CA ILE A 154 6.17 -36.87 11.09
C ILE A 154 4.70 -36.45 10.94
N ARG A 155 3.76 -37.22 11.49
CA ARG A 155 2.34 -36.81 11.49
C ARG A 155 2.10 -35.51 12.24
N GLN A 156 2.76 -35.30 13.38
CA GLN A 156 2.68 -34.05 14.14
C GLN A 156 3.29 -32.88 13.36
N ALA A 157 4.46 -33.06 12.74
CA ALA A 157 5.07 -32.03 11.90
C ALA A 157 4.21 -31.69 10.67
N VAL A 158 3.57 -32.68 10.03
CA VAL A 158 2.64 -32.45 8.92
C VAL A 158 1.36 -31.75 9.39
N ALA A 159 0.83 -32.07 10.58
CA ALA A 159 -0.28 -31.32 11.16
C ALA A 159 0.11 -29.86 11.44
N PHE A 160 1.31 -29.64 11.97
CA PHE A 160 1.88 -28.32 12.23
C PHE A 160 2.08 -27.48 10.95
N LEU A 161 2.49 -28.12 9.84
CA LEU A 161 2.57 -27.47 8.52
C LEU A 161 1.19 -27.03 8.01
N LYS A 162 0.14 -27.81 8.28
CA LYS A 162 -1.23 -27.43 7.91
C LYS A 162 -1.73 -26.25 8.74
N GLU A 163 -1.35 -26.16 10.01
CA GLU A 163 -1.70 -25.05 10.90
C GLU A 163 -1.02 -23.73 10.49
N THR A 164 0.16 -23.78 9.88
CA THR A 164 0.95 -22.59 9.49
C THR A 164 0.52 -21.94 8.18
N SER A 165 -0.59 -22.40 7.58
CA SER A 165 -1.26 -21.80 6.41
C SER A 165 -0.30 -21.28 5.31
N GLY A 166 0.70 -22.09 4.92
CA GLY A 166 1.62 -21.77 3.82
C GLY A 166 2.83 -20.90 4.18
N LEU A 167 3.03 -20.51 5.45
CA LEU A 167 4.23 -19.77 5.88
C LEU A 167 5.50 -20.64 5.86
N LEU A 168 5.34 -21.91 6.24
CA LEU A 168 6.39 -22.92 6.23
C LEU A 168 6.15 -23.90 5.09
N LYS A 169 7.23 -24.27 4.40
CA LYS A 169 7.22 -25.30 3.37
C LYS A 169 7.75 -26.60 3.95
N ILE A 170 7.39 -27.71 3.32
CA ILE A 170 7.95 -29.02 3.67
C ILE A 170 9.48 -29.03 3.56
N GLU A 171 10.03 -28.30 2.58
CA GLU A 171 11.46 -28.08 2.36
C GLU A 171 12.19 -27.57 3.62
N ASP A 172 11.50 -26.82 4.47
CA ASP A 172 12.10 -26.19 5.64
C ASP A 172 12.21 -27.14 6.83
N ILE A 173 11.36 -28.17 6.89
CA ILE A 173 11.31 -29.11 8.02
C ILE A 173 12.09 -30.40 7.72
N LEU A 174 12.23 -30.76 6.44
CA LEU A 174 13.01 -31.93 6.02
C LEU A 174 14.42 -32.03 6.65
N PRO A 175 15.20 -30.94 6.80
CA PRO A 175 16.54 -31.00 7.39
C PRO A 175 16.58 -31.40 8.88
N PHE A 176 15.45 -31.31 9.59
CA PHE A 176 15.38 -31.69 11.02
C PHE A 176 15.23 -33.19 11.23
N PHE A 177 15.01 -33.97 10.17
CA PHE A 177 14.88 -35.42 10.26
C PHE A 177 16.15 -36.11 9.76
N PRO A 178 16.56 -37.24 10.37
CA PRO A 178 17.75 -37.98 9.94
C PRO A 178 17.57 -38.60 8.55
N ASP A 179 18.66 -38.80 7.80
CA ASP A 179 18.68 -39.23 6.39
C ASP A 179 17.93 -40.55 6.09
N PHE A 180 17.65 -41.39 7.10
CA PHE A 180 17.00 -42.70 6.97
C PHE A 180 15.49 -42.69 7.30
N VAL A 181 14.82 -41.55 7.13
CA VAL A 181 13.35 -41.52 7.21
C VAL A 181 12.74 -42.30 6.05
N ARG A 182 11.80 -43.18 6.34
CA ARG A 182 10.97 -43.81 5.30
C ARG A 182 10.15 -42.72 4.61
N ILE A 183 10.50 -42.41 3.37
CA ILE A 183 9.85 -41.41 2.49
C ILE A 183 8.34 -41.65 2.39
N ASP A 184 7.88 -42.89 2.60
CA ASP A 184 6.47 -43.27 2.57
C ASP A 184 5.58 -42.41 3.49
N GLU A 185 6.09 -41.93 4.62
CA GLU A 185 5.31 -41.12 5.58
C GLU A 185 5.15 -39.66 5.14
N PHE A 186 6.06 -39.16 4.30
CA PHE A 186 5.98 -37.82 3.72
C PHE A 186 5.31 -37.79 2.34
N LYS A 187 5.09 -38.95 1.73
CA LYS A 187 4.60 -39.07 0.35
C LYS A 187 3.37 -38.20 0.09
N ASP A 188 2.34 -38.32 0.92
CA ASP A 188 1.08 -37.60 0.70
C ASP A 188 1.25 -36.08 0.88
N ALA A 189 2.08 -35.65 1.83
CA ALA A 189 2.37 -34.23 2.05
C ALA A 189 3.21 -33.63 0.92
N ILE A 190 4.19 -34.38 0.40
CA ILE A 190 5.01 -33.99 -0.76
C ILE A 190 4.13 -33.94 -2.02
N CYS A 191 3.32 -34.96 -2.27
CA CYS A 191 2.39 -34.97 -3.42
C CYS A 191 1.44 -33.77 -3.38
N SER A 192 0.86 -33.46 -2.22
CA SER A 192 -0.02 -32.29 -2.06
C SER A 192 0.72 -30.98 -2.35
N SER A 193 1.96 -30.83 -1.85
CA SER A 193 2.78 -29.63 -2.09
C SER A 193 3.18 -29.49 -3.57
N LEU A 194 3.53 -30.60 -4.23
CA LEU A 194 3.85 -30.62 -5.66
C LEU A 194 2.64 -30.32 -6.54
N GLU A 195 1.46 -30.83 -6.19
CA GLU A 195 0.21 -30.49 -6.86
C GLU A 195 -0.11 -29.00 -6.75
N GLU A 196 0.12 -28.39 -5.58
CA GLU A 196 -0.06 -26.96 -5.39
C GLU A 196 0.90 -26.14 -6.27
N TYR A 197 2.18 -26.51 -6.32
CA TYR A 197 3.14 -25.86 -7.22
C TYR A 197 2.75 -25.99 -8.69
N ASN A 198 2.29 -27.17 -9.12
CA ASN A 198 1.82 -27.35 -10.50
C ASN A 198 0.60 -26.46 -10.81
N ARG A 199 -0.37 -26.35 -9.89
CA ARG A 199 -1.52 -25.44 -10.04
C ARG A 199 -1.09 -23.98 -10.14
N GLN A 200 -0.11 -23.55 -9.33
CA GLN A 200 0.43 -22.19 -9.40
C GLN A 200 1.14 -21.93 -10.73
N ILE A 201 1.90 -22.90 -11.23
CA ILE A 201 2.56 -22.81 -12.54
C ILE A 201 1.53 -22.71 -13.66
N ASP A 202 0.48 -23.52 -13.61
CA ASP A 202 -0.59 -23.50 -14.62
C ASP A 202 -1.35 -22.16 -14.59
N HIS A 203 -1.66 -21.64 -13.39
CA HIS A 203 -2.28 -20.31 -13.26
C HIS A 203 -1.41 -19.19 -13.86
N LEU A 204 -0.10 -19.19 -13.56
CA LEU A 204 0.82 -18.21 -14.14
C LEU A 204 0.94 -18.35 -15.66
N ARG A 205 0.86 -19.57 -16.19
CA ARG A 205 0.82 -19.81 -17.64
C ARG A 205 -0.45 -19.25 -18.28
N ASP A 206 -1.60 -19.50 -17.66
CA ASP A 206 -2.89 -18.96 -18.13
C ASP A 206 -2.89 -17.42 -18.12
N GLU A 207 -2.32 -16.81 -17.09
CA GLU A 207 -2.14 -15.34 -17.02
C GLU A 207 -1.21 -14.84 -18.14
N MET A 208 -0.09 -15.53 -18.39
CA MET A 208 0.83 -15.18 -19.48
C MET A 208 0.17 -15.30 -20.85
N ASP A 209 -0.60 -16.37 -21.08
CA ASP A 209 -1.29 -16.60 -22.35
C ASP A 209 -2.40 -15.57 -22.56
N SER A 210 -3.21 -15.28 -21.53
CA SER A 210 -4.23 -14.22 -21.59
C SER A 210 -3.63 -12.84 -21.84
N ALA A 211 -2.52 -12.50 -21.18
CA ALA A 211 -1.85 -11.22 -21.39
C ALA A 211 -1.29 -11.11 -22.82
N THR A 212 -0.79 -12.22 -23.37
CA THR A 212 -0.29 -12.29 -24.74
C THR A 212 -1.43 -12.14 -25.75
N GLU A 213 -2.57 -12.79 -25.53
CA GLU A 213 -3.76 -12.64 -26.38
C GLU A 213 -4.26 -11.18 -26.39
N ILE A 214 -4.35 -10.54 -25.22
CA ILE A 214 -4.72 -9.12 -25.11
C ILE A 214 -3.72 -8.25 -25.88
N ALA A 215 -2.42 -8.49 -25.72
CA ALA A 215 -1.40 -7.73 -26.43
C ALA A 215 -1.51 -7.90 -27.96
N ASP A 216 -1.85 -9.10 -28.46
CA ASP A 216 -2.05 -9.35 -29.87
C ASP A 216 -3.31 -8.68 -30.43
N VAL A 217 -4.40 -8.65 -29.66
CA VAL A 217 -5.61 -7.88 -30.03
C VAL A 217 -5.27 -6.39 -30.11
N LEU A 218 -4.59 -5.85 -29.10
CA LEU A 218 -4.18 -4.44 -29.08
C LEU A 218 -3.27 -4.08 -30.27
N ARG A 219 -2.34 -4.95 -30.66
CA ARG A 219 -1.50 -4.74 -31.86
C ARG A 219 -2.33 -4.69 -33.14
N LYS A 220 -3.36 -5.54 -33.27
CA LYS A 220 -4.27 -5.54 -34.41
C LYS A 220 -5.11 -4.26 -34.45
N ASP A 221 -5.62 -3.83 -33.30
CA ASP A 221 -6.40 -2.60 -33.17
C ASP A 221 -5.54 -1.37 -33.50
N LEU A 222 -4.30 -1.32 -33.01
CA LEU A 222 -3.36 -0.25 -33.35
C LEU A 222 -3.08 -0.20 -34.86
N ALA A 223 -2.82 -1.34 -35.48
CA ALA A 223 -2.62 -1.42 -36.93
C ALA A 223 -3.87 -1.03 -37.73
N ALA A 224 -5.07 -1.24 -37.17
CA ALA A 224 -6.32 -0.78 -37.78
C ALA A 224 -6.50 0.74 -37.65
N VAL A 225 -6.14 1.32 -36.50
CA VAL A 225 -6.16 2.78 -36.27
C VAL A 225 -5.14 3.48 -37.18
N GLU A 226 -3.92 2.96 -37.32
CA GLU A 226 -2.90 3.53 -38.23
C GLU A 226 -3.35 3.56 -39.69
N LYS A 227 -4.14 2.55 -40.12
CA LYS A 227 -4.68 2.46 -41.49
C LYS A 227 -6.00 3.21 -41.66
N SER A 228 -6.57 3.75 -40.59
CA SER A 228 -7.84 4.48 -40.67
C SER A 228 -7.61 5.84 -41.34
N CYS A 229 -8.28 6.07 -42.46
CA CYS A 229 -8.26 7.35 -43.15
C CYS A 229 -9.57 8.11 -42.88
N ALA A 230 -9.44 9.39 -42.53
CA ALA A 230 -10.59 10.27 -42.42
C ALA A 230 -10.81 10.98 -43.75
N VAL A 231 -11.97 10.77 -44.37
CA VAL A 231 -12.39 11.51 -45.56
C VAL A 231 -13.07 12.80 -45.09
N VAL A 232 -12.53 13.95 -45.50
CA VAL A 232 -13.04 15.27 -45.12
C VAL A 232 -13.62 15.95 -46.35
N ASP A 233 -14.89 16.37 -46.25
CA ASP A 233 -15.54 17.17 -47.28
C ASP A 233 -15.11 18.66 -47.15
N VAL A 234 -14.91 19.31 -48.30
CA VAL A 234 -14.46 20.71 -48.41
C VAL A 234 -15.47 21.71 -47.79
N ASN A 235 -16.74 21.31 -47.65
CA ASN A 235 -17.80 22.12 -47.05
C ASN A 235 -18.08 21.76 -45.58
N MET A 236 -17.32 20.84 -44.98
CA MET A 236 -17.50 20.49 -43.57
C MET A 236 -17.26 21.73 -42.70
N PRO A 237 -18.15 22.07 -41.75
CA PRO A 237 -18.00 23.24 -40.91
C PRO A 237 -17.00 22.99 -39.78
N CYS A 238 -16.23 24.02 -39.41
CA CYS A 238 -15.40 23.99 -38.21
C CYS A 238 -16.27 24.03 -36.94
N GLU A 239 -15.95 23.19 -35.95
CA GLU A 239 -16.71 23.06 -34.70
C GLU A 239 -16.71 24.32 -33.81
N ARG A 240 -15.74 25.23 -33.95
CA ARG A 240 -15.69 26.51 -33.20
C ARG A 240 -16.39 27.64 -33.95
N CYS A 241 -15.99 27.90 -35.20
CA CYS A 241 -16.47 29.07 -35.95
C CYS A 241 -17.65 28.78 -36.91
N ARG A 242 -18.04 27.51 -37.08
CA ARG A 242 -19.12 27.02 -37.98
C ARG A 242 -18.99 27.42 -39.45
N ARG A 243 -17.83 27.93 -39.88
CA ARG A 243 -17.52 28.24 -41.28
C ARG A 243 -16.98 26.99 -41.98
N PRO A 244 -17.24 26.80 -43.29
CA PRO A 244 -16.68 25.69 -44.05
C PRO A 244 -15.16 25.81 -44.12
N LEU A 245 -14.44 24.67 -44.11
CA LEU A 245 -12.97 24.62 -44.14
C LEU A 245 -12.34 25.27 -45.39
N SER A 246 -13.11 25.38 -46.47
CA SER A 246 -12.72 26.11 -47.67
C SER A 246 -12.57 27.61 -47.47
N LYS A 247 -13.25 28.19 -46.47
CA LYS A 247 -13.13 29.60 -46.13
C LYS A 247 -12.12 29.74 -45.00
N GLY A 248 -11.15 30.63 -45.17
CA GLY A 248 -10.17 30.92 -44.14
C GLY A 248 -10.81 31.31 -42.79
N PRO A 249 -10.06 31.15 -41.69
CA PRO A 249 -10.56 31.43 -40.35
C PRO A 249 -11.03 32.90 -40.22
N PRO A 250 -11.94 33.19 -39.26
CA PRO A 250 -12.32 34.57 -39.02
C PRO A 250 -11.11 35.40 -38.57
N PRO A 251 -11.03 36.70 -38.94
CA PRO A 251 -9.91 37.56 -38.56
C PRO A 251 -9.82 37.78 -37.04
N SER A 252 -10.87 37.43 -36.29
CA SER A 252 -10.90 37.43 -34.83
C SER A 252 -10.13 36.27 -34.20
N ALA A 253 -9.76 35.23 -34.96
CA ALA A 253 -9.18 33.99 -34.44
C ALA A 253 -7.65 34.04 -34.24
N GLY A 254 -7.03 35.21 -34.37
CA GLY A 254 -5.57 35.38 -34.29
C GLY A 254 -4.84 35.31 -35.65
N PRO A 255 -3.49 35.21 -35.63
CA PRO A 255 -2.69 35.29 -36.84
C PRO A 255 -2.95 34.12 -37.78
N SER A 256 -3.43 34.42 -38.98
CA SER A 256 -3.73 33.44 -40.03
C SER A 256 -2.77 33.61 -41.22
N GLY A 257 -2.14 32.52 -41.66
CA GLY A 257 -1.23 32.52 -42.81
C GLY A 257 0.15 31.94 -42.48
N GLY A 258 1.10 32.08 -43.39
CA GLY A 258 2.46 31.56 -43.24
C GLY A 258 2.54 30.04 -43.38
N CYS A 259 3.30 29.39 -42.50
CA CYS A 259 3.50 27.93 -42.46
C CYS A 259 2.52 27.20 -41.52
N LEU A 260 1.42 27.84 -41.11
CA LEU A 260 0.41 27.19 -40.27
C LEU A 260 -0.38 26.16 -41.09
N SER A 261 -0.52 24.95 -40.54
CA SER A 261 -1.40 23.91 -41.09
C SER A 261 -2.81 24.46 -41.31
N PRO A 262 -3.47 24.18 -42.45
CA PRO A 262 -4.74 24.82 -42.79
C PRO A 262 -5.91 24.33 -41.93
N PHE A 263 -5.92 23.05 -41.56
CA PHE A 263 -6.96 22.41 -40.74
C PHE A 263 -6.42 21.19 -40.00
N TYR A 264 -7.09 20.82 -38.89
CA TYR A 264 -6.83 19.61 -38.11
C TYR A 264 -8.08 18.75 -38.04
N VAL A 265 -7.89 17.44 -38.16
CA VAL A 265 -8.96 16.43 -38.13
C VAL A 265 -8.62 15.44 -37.03
N PHE A 266 -9.54 15.26 -36.10
CA PHE A 266 -9.39 14.27 -35.04
C PHE A 266 -10.09 12.95 -35.39
N PRO A 267 -9.67 11.81 -34.80
CA PRO A 267 -10.34 10.51 -35.00
C PRO A 267 -11.83 10.50 -34.65
N CYS A 268 -12.29 11.39 -33.76
CA CYS A 268 -13.71 11.60 -33.43
C CYS A 268 -14.50 12.34 -34.53
N ARG A 269 -13.89 12.61 -35.69
CA ARG A 269 -14.43 13.36 -36.85
C ARG A 269 -14.68 14.85 -36.61
N SER A 270 -14.30 15.38 -35.46
CA SER A 270 -14.31 16.84 -35.25
C SER A 270 -13.23 17.49 -36.10
N VAL A 271 -13.59 18.56 -36.82
CA VAL A 271 -12.66 19.29 -37.68
C VAL A 271 -12.57 20.75 -37.26
N PHE A 272 -11.34 21.28 -37.26
CA PHE A 272 -11.05 22.63 -36.83
C PHE A 272 -10.07 23.32 -37.79
N HIS A 273 -10.19 24.65 -37.94
CA HIS A 273 -9.08 25.45 -38.45
C HIS A 273 -7.95 25.48 -37.42
N SER A 274 -6.71 25.62 -37.85
CA SER A 274 -5.56 25.69 -36.93
C SER A 274 -5.68 26.80 -35.89
N THR A 275 -6.10 27.99 -36.31
CA THR A 275 -6.28 29.13 -35.41
C THR A 275 -7.46 28.92 -34.46
N CYS A 276 -8.59 28.42 -34.97
CA CYS A 276 -9.75 28.08 -34.15
C CYS A 276 -9.43 27.00 -33.11
N LEU A 277 -8.65 25.98 -33.47
CA LEU A 277 -8.24 24.94 -32.54
C LEU A 277 -7.32 25.49 -31.45
N ALA A 278 -6.35 26.33 -31.83
CA ALA A 278 -5.42 26.95 -30.91
C ALA A 278 -6.10 27.85 -29.88
N GLU A 279 -7.13 28.58 -30.28
CA GLU A 279 -7.92 29.38 -29.34
C GLU A 279 -8.75 28.51 -28.40
N GLU A 280 -9.40 27.46 -28.91
CA GLU A 280 -10.18 26.53 -28.08
C GLU A 280 -9.30 25.88 -27.01
N VAL A 281 -8.13 25.37 -27.41
CA VAL A 281 -7.15 24.79 -26.48
C VAL A 281 -6.60 25.87 -25.54
N SER A 282 -6.40 27.09 -26.03
CA SER A 282 -5.96 28.19 -25.18
C SER A 282 -6.97 28.44 -24.06
N GLU A 283 -8.27 28.46 -24.29
CA GLU A 283 -9.26 28.66 -23.22
C GLU A 283 -9.22 27.55 -22.16
N LEU A 284 -8.84 26.33 -22.54
CA LEU A 284 -8.88 25.16 -21.66
C LEU A 284 -7.60 24.94 -20.84
N VAL A 285 -6.47 25.43 -21.32
CA VAL A 285 -5.14 25.17 -20.75
C VAL A 285 -4.65 26.37 -19.90
N GLY A 286 -3.77 26.16 -18.90
CA GLY A 286 -3.23 27.23 -18.05
C GLY A 286 -2.36 28.29 -18.75
N GLU A 287 -2.12 29.42 -18.09
CA GLU A 287 -1.52 30.65 -18.65
C GLU A 287 -0.15 30.46 -19.32
N SER A 288 0.74 29.66 -18.74
CA SER A 288 2.08 29.44 -19.29
C SER A 288 2.05 28.75 -20.66
N LYS A 289 1.17 27.75 -20.82
CA LYS A 289 0.99 27.02 -22.08
C LYS A 289 0.23 27.88 -23.10
N ARG A 290 -0.75 28.69 -22.68
CA ARG A 290 -1.43 29.70 -23.54
C ARG A 290 -0.44 30.66 -24.17
N LEU A 291 0.49 31.22 -23.38
CA LEU A 291 1.51 32.14 -23.87
C LEU A 291 2.43 31.43 -24.88
N ARG A 292 2.82 30.19 -24.60
CA ARG A 292 3.66 29.39 -25.49
C ARG A 292 2.97 29.10 -26.83
N ILE A 293 1.70 28.74 -26.82
CA ILE A 293 0.88 28.54 -28.03
C ILE A 293 0.87 29.81 -28.89
N ARG A 294 0.58 30.98 -28.30
CA ARG A 294 0.58 32.25 -29.03
C ARG A 294 1.94 32.57 -29.65
N GLN A 295 3.02 32.43 -28.90
CA GLN A 295 4.38 32.66 -29.39
C GLN A 295 4.73 31.75 -30.58
N LEU A 296 4.35 30.46 -30.51
CA LEU A 296 4.61 29.52 -31.60
C LEU A 296 3.77 29.85 -32.84
N MET A 297 2.50 30.22 -32.67
CA MET A 297 1.64 30.66 -33.78
C MET A 297 2.14 31.93 -34.46
N GLU A 298 2.56 32.94 -33.70
CA GLU A 298 3.11 34.19 -34.24
C GLU A 298 4.38 33.95 -35.05
N ARG A 299 5.26 33.07 -34.54
CA ARG A 299 6.50 32.68 -35.23
C ARG A 299 6.20 31.95 -36.55
N LEU A 300 5.21 31.08 -36.59
CA LEU A 300 4.81 30.32 -37.79
C LEU A 300 4.02 31.15 -38.80
N ALA A 301 3.26 32.13 -38.33
CA ALA A 301 2.54 33.08 -39.19
C ALA A 301 3.49 34.11 -39.84
N ALA A 302 4.58 34.47 -39.15
CA ALA A 302 5.60 35.38 -39.68
C ALA A 302 6.54 34.72 -40.70
N THR A 303 6.67 33.39 -40.68
CA THR A 303 7.42 32.65 -41.70
C THR A 303 6.62 32.55 -43.01
N PRO A 304 7.23 32.85 -44.17
CA PRO A 304 6.53 32.82 -45.45
C PRO A 304 6.15 31.40 -45.85
N THR A 305 4.98 31.27 -46.48
CA THR A 305 4.41 30.02 -47.00
C THR A 305 5.43 29.31 -47.91
N GLY A 306 5.70 28.02 -47.66
CA GLY A 306 6.69 27.25 -48.42
C GLY A 306 8.10 27.19 -47.84
N ALA A 307 8.39 27.85 -46.71
CA ALA A 307 9.65 27.67 -45.97
C ALA A 307 9.83 26.21 -45.46
N GLU A 308 8.73 25.47 -45.33
CA GLU A 308 8.70 24.03 -45.04
C GLU A 308 9.20 23.14 -46.21
N THR A 309 9.13 23.64 -47.45
CA THR A 309 9.51 22.89 -48.68
C THR A 309 10.63 23.55 -49.48
N ALA A 310 11.16 24.72 -49.10
CA ALA A 310 12.19 25.47 -49.84
C ALA A 310 13.62 25.00 -49.50
N ALA A 311 14.44 24.69 -50.51
CA ALA A 311 15.81 24.20 -50.29
C ALA A 311 16.67 25.28 -49.60
N ALA A 312 17.60 24.85 -48.74
CA ALA A 312 18.36 25.68 -47.78
C ALA A 312 19.21 26.83 -48.37
N ASN A 313 19.11 27.12 -49.66
CA ASN A 313 20.00 28.06 -50.36
C ASN A 313 19.53 29.52 -50.37
N ASN A 314 18.40 29.86 -49.73
CA ASN A 314 17.83 31.21 -49.81
C ASN A 314 17.73 31.94 -48.45
N GLY A 315 18.68 31.80 -47.53
CA GLY A 315 18.75 32.66 -46.33
C GLY A 315 17.51 32.67 -45.42
N LEU A 316 16.56 31.75 -45.62
CA LEU A 316 15.44 31.47 -44.73
C LEU A 316 15.86 30.44 -43.67
N ALA A 317 15.19 30.47 -42.53
CA ALA A 317 15.42 29.53 -41.42
C ALA A 317 15.49 28.07 -41.89
N PRO A 318 16.36 27.23 -41.28
CA PRO A 318 16.52 25.85 -41.70
C PRO A 318 15.17 25.12 -41.63
N ARG A 319 14.83 24.33 -42.67
CA ARG A 319 13.58 23.56 -42.76
C ARG A 319 13.26 22.81 -41.45
N ASP A 320 14.29 22.19 -40.88
CA ASP A 320 14.19 21.42 -39.64
C ASP A 320 13.75 22.27 -38.43
N ALA A 321 14.09 23.56 -38.41
CA ALA A 321 13.64 24.49 -37.38
C ALA A 321 12.16 24.86 -37.54
N VAL A 322 11.63 24.94 -38.77
CA VAL A 322 10.20 25.21 -39.00
C VAL A 322 9.37 23.97 -38.67
N VAL A 323 9.82 22.79 -39.12
CA VAL A 323 9.15 21.51 -38.82
C VAL A 323 9.15 21.21 -37.33
N SER A 324 10.26 21.45 -36.62
CA SER A 324 10.29 21.25 -35.16
C SER A 324 9.39 22.23 -34.40
N VAL A 325 9.21 23.46 -34.90
CA VAL A 325 8.28 24.44 -34.31
C VAL A 325 6.82 24.05 -34.59
N LEU A 326 6.53 23.48 -35.76
CA LEU A 326 5.20 22.91 -36.07
C LEU A 326 4.89 21.72 -35.16
N GLN A 327 5.82 20.78 -35.01
CA GLN A 327 5.66 19.63 -34.11
C GLN A 327 5.41 20.10 -32.66
N GLN A 328 6.18 21.08 -32.17
CA GLN A 328 5.96 21.64 -30.84
C GLN A 328 4.57 22.29 -30.67
N LEU A 329 4.01 22.85 -31.74
CA LEU A 329 2.66 23.40 -31.72
C LEU A 329 1.61 22.27 -31.73
N GLU A 330 1.81 21.26 -32.56
CA GLU A 330 0.93 20.08 -32.67
C GLU A 330 0.90 19.27 -31.38
N ASP A 331 2.04 19.04 -30.73
CA ASP A 331 2.13 18.35 -29.44
C ASP A 331 1.34 19.07 -28.33
N LEU A 332 1.13 20.39 -28.46
CA LEU A 332 0.38 21.19 -27.49
C LEU A 332 -1.12 21.30 -27.82
N ILE A 333 -1.48 21.27 -29.10
CA ILE A 333 -2.83 21.62 -29.57
C ILE A 333 -3.59 20.42 -30.14
N ALA A 334 -2.88 19.48 -30.77
CA ALA A 334 -3.44 18.31 -31.43
C ALA A 334 -3.29 17.00 -30.62
N ALA A 335 -2.74 17.06 -29.40
CA ALA A 335 -2.60 15.90 -28.53
C ALA A 335 -3.95 15.27 -28.14
N GLU A 336 -4.97 16.11 -27.92
CA GLU A 336 -6.32 15.67 -27.54
C GLU A 336 -7.38 16.51 -28.25
N CYS A 337 -8.55 15.92 -28.54
CA CYS A 337 -9.68 16.67 -29.08
C CYS A 337 -10.32 17.53 -27.95
N PRO A 338 -10.47 18.86 -28.13
CA PRO A 338 -11.07 19.74 -27.12
C PRO A 338 -12.56 19.46 -26.79
N ARG A 339 -13.22 18.57 -27.53
CA ARG A 339 -14.64 18.22 -27.34
C ARG A 339 -14.87 16.88 -26.64
N CYS A 340 -13.96 15.93 -26.80
CA CYS A 340 -14.10 14.58 -26.26
C CYS A 340 -12.85 14.04 -25.55
N GLY A 341 -11.79 14.83 -25.45
CA GLY A 341 -10.56 14.50 -24.75
C GLY A 341 -10.67 14.67 -23.23
N GLU A 342 -9.63 14.28 -22.51
CA GLU A 342 -9.53 14.35 -21.06
C GLU A 342 -9.63 15.80 -20.56
N VAL A 343 -9.19 16.75 -21.37
CA VAL A 343 -9.34 18.20 -21.09
C VAL A 343 -10.78 18.59 -20.74
N VAL A 344 -11.80 17.95 -21.35
CA VAL A 344 -13.21 18.21 -21.03
C VAL A 344 -13.61 17.62 -19.67
N ILE A 345 -13.07 16.46 -19.31
CA ILE A 345 -13.32 15.83 -18.01
C ILE A 345 -12.81 16.73 -16.89
N ARG A 346 -11.65 17.36 -17.08
CA ARG A 346 -11.09 18.33 -16.12
C ARG A 346 -11.91 19.61 -15.97
N LEU A 347 -12.80 19.92 -16.92
CA LEU A 347 -13.76 21.04 -16.77
C LEU A 347 -14.94 20.65 -15.87
N LEU A 348 -15.32 19.37 -15.81
CA LEU A 348 -16.37 18.89 -14.92
C LEU A 348 -15.96 18.97 -13.46
N GLU A 349 -14.66 18.87 -13.18
CA GLU A 349 -14.10 19.03 -11.83
C GLU A 349 -14.01 20.49 -11.39
N LYS A 350 -14.12 21.45 -12.32
CA LYS A 350 -14.16 22.86 -11.97
C LYS A 350 -15.55 23.21 -11.45
N PRO A 351 -15.65 24.00 -10.37
CA PRO A 351 -16.93 24.45 -9.89
C PRO A 351 -17.61 25.27 -10.99
N LEU A 352 -18.91 25.03 -11.19
CA LEU A 352 -19.75 25.75 -12.15
C LEU A 352 -19.75 27.27 -11.90
N ILE A 353 -19.49 27.66 -10.65
CA ILE A 353 -19.41 29.04 -10.18
C ILE A 353 -18.02 29.21 -9.58
N GLN A 354 -17.28 30.23 -10.02
CA GLN A 354 -15.98 30.56 -9.42
C GLN A 354 -16.18 31.40 -8.16
N ASP A 355 -15.33 31.22 -7.15
CA ASP A 355 -15.38 32.00 -5.91
C ASP A 355 -15.25 33.51 -6.23
N GLY A 356 -16.38 34.24 -6.15
CA GLY A 356 -16.44 35.69 -6.42
C GLY A 356 -17.45 36.14 -7.47
N GLU A 357 -18.20 35.23 -8.10
CA GLU A 357 -19.29 35.63 -9.02
C GLU A 357 -20.53 36.11 -8.24
N GLU A 358 -21.02 37.32 -8.58
CA GLU A 358 -22.22 37.94 -7.99
C GLU A 358 -23.50 37.10 -8.15
N GLU A 359 -23.47 36.07 -9.02
CA GLU A 359 -24.59 35.15 -9.22
C GLU A 359 -24.89 34.26 -8.01
N ILE A 360 -23.94 34.05 -7.08
CA ILE A 360 -24.24 33.34 -5.82
C ILE A 360 -25.31 34.12 -5.02
N ALA A 361 -25.30 35.45 -5.11
CA ALA A 361 -26.27 36.30 -4.43
C ALA A 361 -27.64 36.31 -5.12
N SER A 362 -27.72 36.08 -6.44
CA SER A 362 -29.00 36.03 -7.17
C SER A 362 -29.72 34.69 -7.04
N TRP A 363 -29.01 33.62 -6.68
CA TRP A 363 -29.55 32.29 -6.39
C TRP A 363 -29.82 32.06 -4.90
N ALA A 364 -29.46 33.01 -4.04
CA ALA A 364 -29.82 33.00 -2.64
C ALA A 364 -31.35 33.21 -2.50
N VAL A 365 -32.08 32.13 -2.25
CA VAL A 365 -33.51 32.21 -1.93
C VAL A 365 -33.65 33.01 -0.64
N ALA A 366 -34.32 34.16 -0.72
CA ALA A 366 -34.63 34.99 0.45
C ALA A 366 -35.44 34.16 1.45
N GLY A 367 -34.86 33.91 2.62
CA GLY A 367 -35.52 33.25 3.75
C GLY A 367 -36.52 34.15 4.46
#